data_AF-A0A804LCU3-F1
#
_entry.id   AF-A0A804LCU3-F1
#
_cell.length_a   1.000
_cell.length_b   1.000
_cell.length_c   1.000
_cell.angle_alpha   90.00
_cell.angle_beta   90.00
_cell.angle_gamma   90.00
#
_symmetry.space_group_name_H-M   'P 1'
#
loop_
_entity.id
_entity.type
_entity.pdbx_description
1 polymer ?
#
loop_
_entity_poly.entity_id
_entity_poly.type
_entity_poly.pdbx_seq_one_letter_code
_entity_poly.pdbx_strand_id
1 'polypeptide(L)'
;MYQMMQPQIDILLFEIIFPLMCFNDNDQKLWEEDPHEYVRKVYDIIEDLYSPRTAAMDFVSELIRKRGKNNLQKFIHFIVDIFRRYDEAPADLKPYRQKDGALLAIGTLCDKLKQT
;
A
#
# COMPACT_ATOMS: atom_id res chain seq x y z
N MET A 1 22.19 -5.66 -6.75
CA MET A 1 20.76 -5.82 -6.43
C MET A 1 19.88 -4.77 -7.11
N TYR A 2 19.93 -3.47 -6.76
CA TYR A 2 19.00 -2.47 -7.34
C TYR A 2 19.01 -2.39 -8.87
N GLN A 3 20.19 -2.44 -9.52
CA GLN A 3 20.28 -2.43 -10.98
C GLN A 3 19.56 -3.61 -11.65
N MET A 4 19.47 -4.76 -10.98
CA MET A 4 18.76 -5.94 -11.48
C MET A 4 17.24 -5.85 -11.24
N MET A 5 16.82 -5.04 -10.26
CA MET A 5 15.41 -4.81 -9.91
C MET A 5 14.81 -3.64 -10.68
N GLN A 6 15.64 -2.67 -11.08
CA GLN A 6 15.20 -1.44 -11.74
C GLN A 6 14.34 -1.68 -12.99
N PRO A 7 14.65 -2.62 -13.90
CA PRO A 7 13.81 -2.89 -15.06
C PRO A 7 12.39 -3.40 -14.71
N GLN A 8 12.22 -4.02 -13.54
CA GLN A 8 10.99 -4.65 -13.06
C GLN A 8 10.36 -3.85 -11.91
N ILE A 9 10.88 -2.66 -11.60
CA ILE A 9 10.46 -1.92 -10.42
C ILE A 9 8.97 -1.57 -10.46
N ASP A 10 8.42 -1.33 -11.65
CA ASP A 10 7.00 -0.99 -11.82
C ASP A 10 6.11 -2.21 -11.56
N ILE A 11 6.49 -3.38 -12.08
CA ILE A 11 5.78 -4.64 -11.82
C ILE A 11 5.82 -4.94 -10.32
N LEU A 12 7.01 -4.85 -9.72
CA LEU A 12 7.18 -5.08 -8.29
C LEU A 12 6.32 -4.10 -7.49
N LEU A 13 6.35 -2.81 -7.80
CA LEU A 13 5.65 -1.78 -7.05
C LEU A 13 4.12 -1.87 -7.20
N PHE A 14 3.63 -2.08 -8.41
CA PHE A 14 2.19 -1.95 -8.72
C PHE A 14 1.43 -3.28 -8.74
N GLU A 15 2.09 -4.38 -9.11
CA GLU A 15 1.44 -5.70 -9.19
C GLU A 15 1.68 -6.57 -7.97
N ILE A 16 2.70 -6.26 -7.15
CA ILE A 16 3.05 -7.05 -5.96
C ILE A 16 2.90 -6.20 -4.69
N ILE A 17 3.68 -5.13 -4.57
CA ILE A 17 3.78 -4.35 -3.35
C ILE A 17 2.46 -3.63 -3.03
N PHE A 18 1.87 -2.94 -4.01
CA PHE A 18 0.61 -2.24 -3.76
C PHE A 18 -0.57 -3.16 -3.38
N PRO A 19 -0.81 -4.30 -4.06
CA PRO A 19 -1.82 -5.26 -3.61
C PRO A 19 -1.62 -5.78 -2.19
N LEU A 20 -0.38 -5.97 -1.73
CA LEU A 20 -0.07 -6.35 -0.34
C LEU A 20 -0.44 -5.26 0.68
N MET A 21 -0.50 -3.99 0.26
CA MET A 21 -0.95 -2.88 1.10
C MET A 21 -2.48 -2.78 1.19
N CYS A 22 -3.22 -3.43 0.30
CA CYS A 22 -4.68 -3.36 0.27
C CYS A 22 -5.31 -4.31 1.30
N PHE A 23 -6.45 -3.91 1.85
CA PHE A 23 -7.34 -4.79 2.59
C PHE A 23 -7.70 -6.02 1.73
N ASN A 24 -7.48 -7.23 2.27
CA ASN A 24 -7.62 -8.50 1.54
C ASN A 24 -8.72 -9.40 2.12
N ASP A 25 -8.86 -10.61 1.58
CA ASP A 25 -9.90 -11.55 2.00
C ASP A 25 -9.70 -12.10 3.42
N ASN A 26 -8.45 -12.25 3.88
CA ASN A 26 -8.18 -12.67 5.25
C ASN A 26 -8.56 -11.55 6.23
N ASP A 27 -8.30 -10.29 5.87
CA ASP A 27 -8.73 -9.13 6.66
C ASP A 27 -10.26 -9.07 6.73
N GLN A 28 -10.96 -9.28 5.61
CA GLN A 28 -12.42 -9.33 5.57
C GLN A 28 -12.97 -10.42 6.48
N LYS A 29 -12.42 -11.63 6.35
CA LYS A 29 -12.82 -12.79 7.15
C LYS A 29 -12.62 -12.51 8.64
N LEU A 30 -11.45 -12.00 9.03
CA LEU A 30 -11.16 -11.71 10.43
C LEU A 30 -12.07 -10.59 10.97
N TRP A 31 -12.34 -9.56 10.17
CA TRP A 31 -13.27 -8.49 10.52
C TRP A 31 -14.70 -9.02 10.76
N GLU A 32 -15.17 -9.95 9.94
CA GLU A 32 -16.50 -10.56 10.07
C GLU A 32 -16.60 -11.54 11.25
N GLU A 33 -15.55 -12.35 11.49
CA GLU A 33 -15.53 -13.39 12.52
C GLU A 33 -15.22 -12.81 13.91
N ASP A 34 -14.22 -11.93 14.02
CA ASP A 34 -13.78 -11.31 15.27
C ASP A 34 -13.17 -9.91 15.01
N PRO A 35 -14.00 -8.85 14.95
CA PRO A 35 -13.50 -7.50 14.71
C PRO A 35 -12.60 -6.98 15.85
N HIS A 36 -12.71 -7.53 17.07
CA HIS A 36 -11.81 -7.18 18.17
C HIS A 36 -10.41 -7.73 17.92
N GLU A 37 -10.31 -8.97 17.45
CA GLU A 37 -9.04 -9.58 17.05
C GLU A 37 -8.43 -8.86 15.85
N TYR A 38 -9.23 -8.46 14.85
CA TYR A 38 -8.74 -7.63 13.75
C TYR A 38 -8.05 -6.35 14.26
N VAL A 39 -8.72 -5.62 15.16
CA VAL A 39 -8.15 -4.40 15.75
C VAL A 39 -6.92 -4.72 16.58
N ARG A 40 -6.94 -5.76 17.44
CA ARG A 40 -5.79 -6.17 18.25
C ARG A 40 -4.57 -6.48 17.38
N LYS A 41 -4.78 -7.22 16.30
CA LYS A 41 -3.74 -7.63 15.34
C LYS A 41 -3.05 -6.43 14.68
N VAL A 42 -3.81 -5.39 14.32
CA VAL A 42 -3.27 -4.17 13.70
C VAL A 42 -2.32 -3.39 14.63
N TYR A 43 -2.37 -3.62 15.94
CA TYR A 43 -1.48 -3.00 16.93
C TYR A 43 -0.47 -3.99 17.54
N ASP A 44 -0.36 -5.20 17.00
CA ASP A 44 0.56 -6.23 17.50
C ASP A 44 1.93 -6.11 16.82
N ILE A 45 2.90 -5.53 17.54
CA ILE A 45 4.28 -5.34 17.06
C ILE A 45 4.92 -6.66 16.62
N ILE A 46 4.60 -7.78 17.28
CA ILE A 46 5.18 -9.08 16.93
C ILE A 46 4.63 -9.55 15.59
N GLU A 47 3.33 -9.36 15.34
CA GLU A 47 2.71 -9.70 14.07
C GLU A 47 3.26 -8.82 12.92
N ASP A 48 3.50 -7.53 13.19
CA ASP A 48 4.08 -6.60 12.22
C ASP A 48 5.42 -7.09 11.64
N LEU A 49 6.23 -7.78 12.44
CA LEU A 49 7.53 -8.33 11.98
C LEU A 49 7.39 -9.38 10.87
N TYR A 50 6.22 -10.02 10.75
CA TYR A 50 5.95 -11.07 9.76
C TYR A 50 4.87 -10.68 8.75
N SER A 51 4.27 -9.50 8.91
CA SER A 51 3.17 -9.01 8.10
C SER A 51 3.64 -8.65 6.67
N PRO A 52 3.06 -9.25 5.62
CA PRO A 52 3.33 -8.86 4.24
C PRO A 52 2.96 -7.40 3.96
N ARG A 53 1.94 -6.87 4.64
CA ARG A 53 1.51 -5.47 4.53
C ARG A 53 2.59 -4.54 5.06
N THR A 54 3.13 -4.84 6.24
CA THR A 54 4.21 -4.05 6.87
C THR A 54 5.49 -4.11 6.04
N ALA A 55 5.86 -5.29 5.54
CA ALA A 55 6.99 -5.45 4.61
C ALA A 55 6.82 -4.63 3.30
N ALA A 56 5.60 -4.55 2.77
CA ALA A 56 5.29 -3.72 1.59
C ALA A 56 5.44 -2.22 1.89
N MET A 57 4.94 -1.76 3.04
CA MET A 57 5.10 -0.36 3.49
C MET A 57 6.58 0.01 3.67
N ASP A 58 7.37 -0.86 4.30
CA ASP A 58 8.81 -0.68 4.49
C ASP A 58 9.55 -0.62 3.15
N PHE A 59 9.19 -1.51 2.21
CA PHE A 59 9.77 -1.49 0.87
C PHE A 59 9.50 -0.17 0.14
N VAL A 60 8.26 0.32 0.14
CA VAL A 60 7.90 1.60 -0.49
C VAL A 60 8.68 2.74 0.17
N SER A 61 8.70 2.77 1.51
CA SER A 61 9.41 3.80 2.28
C SER A 61 10.90 3.83 1.94
N GLU A 62 11.56 2.67 1.90
CA GLU A 62 12.98 2.55 1.55
C GLU A 62 13.27 2.86 0.08
N LEU A 63 12.40 2.43 -0.85
CA LEU A 63 12.52 2.75 -2.26
C LEU A 63 12.46 4.27 -2.50
N ILE A 64 11.46 4.94 -1.91
CA ILE A 64 11.31 6.39 -2.02
C ILE A 64 12.47 7.11 -1.32
N ARG A 65 12.90 6.63 -0.14
CA ARG A 65 14.03 7.24 0.58
C ARG A 65 15.34 7.13 -0.18
N LYS A 66 15.64 6.00 -0.80
CA LYS A 66 16.92 5.75 -1.50
C LYS A 66 16.92 6.20 -2.95
N ARG A 67 15.76 6.18 -3.62
CA ARG A 67 15.62 6.33 -5.08
C ARG A 67 14.38 7.16 -5.48
N GLY A 68 13.97 8.09 -4.62
CA GLY A 68 12.75 8.89 -4.79
C GLY A 68 12.66 9.67 -6.12
N LYS A 69 13.79 10.16 -6.64
CA LYS A 69 13.84 10.98 -7.88
C LYS A 69 13.07 10.37 -9.06
N ASN A 70 13.12 9.05 -9.23
CA ASN A 70 12.48 8.36 -10.36
C ASN A 70 11.22 7.56 -9.96
N ASN A 71 11.03 7.30 -8.67
CA ASN A 71 10.00 6.37 -8.19
C ASN A 71 8.84 7.09 -7.47
N LEU A 72 9.09 8.21 -6.78
CA LEU A 72 8.06 8.90 -6.01
C LEU A 72 6.93 9.41 -6.89
N GLN A 73 7.27 10.15 -7.94
CA GLN A 73 6.25 10.71 -8.82
C GLN A 73 5.44 9.62 -9.54
N LYS A 74 6.11 8.55 -9.97
CA LYS A 74 5.43 7.40 -10.58
C LYS A 74 4.45 6.74 -9.60
N PHE A 75 4.88 6.53 -8.35
CA PHE A 75 4.04 5.96 -7.32
C PHE A 75 2.84 6.86 -6.98
N ILE A 76 3.06 8.17 -6.80
CA ILE A 76 1.99 9.12 -6.52
C ILE A 76 0.99 9.23 -7.68
N HIS A 77 1.45 9.24 -8.93
CA HIS A 77 0.54 9.19 -10.08
C HIS A 77 -0.34 7.92 -10.06
N PHE A 78 0.26 6.77 -9.75
CA PHE A 78 -0.49 5.52 -9.60
C PHE A 78 -1.54 5.60 -8.48
N ILE A 79 -1.19 6.16 -7.32
CA ILE A 79 -2.13 6.39 -6.21
C ILE A 79 -3.28 7.33 -6.61
N VAL A 80 -2.98 8.42 -7.32
CA VAL A 80 -4.00 9.36 -7.82
C VAL A 80 -4.93 8.69 -8.82
N ASP A 81 -4.41 7.84 -9.72
CA ASP A 81 -5.21 7.07 -10.67
C ASP A 81 -6.19 6.13 -9.95
N ILE A 82 -5.80 5.56 -8.81
CA ILE A 82 -6.71 4.73 -7.99
C ILE A 82 -7.85 5.57 -7.42
N PHE A 83 -7.57 6.76 -6.89
CA PHE A 83 -8.63 7.64 -6.41
C PHE A 83 -9.55 8.10 -7.55
N ARG A 84 -9.01 8.36 -8.74
CA ARG A 84 -9.81 8.70 -9.91
C ARG A 84 -10.76 7.56 -10.30
N ARG A 85 -10.23 6.34 -10.42
CA ARG A 85 -11.04 5.13 -10.68
C ARG A 85 -12.10 4.90 -9.60
N TYR A 86 -11.77 5.18 -8.34
CA TYR A 86 -12.74 5.08 -7.26
C TYR A 86 -13.87 6.10 -7.38
N ASP A 87 -13.55 7.35 -7.78
CA ASP A 87 -14.54 8.41 -7.95
C ASP A 87 -15.47 8.13 -9.14
N GLU A 88 -14.89 7.72 -10.27
CA GLU A 88 -15.59 7.38 -11.52
C GLU A 88 -16.47 6.11 -11.41
N ALA A 89 -16.15 5.19 -10.49
CA ALA A 89 -16.87 3.92 -10.36
C ALA A 89 -18.29 4.08 -9.75
N PRO A 90 -19.29 3.34 -10.28
CA PRO A 90 -20.61 3.19 -9.64
C PRO A 90 -20.51 2.71 -8.20
N ALA A 91 -21.47 3.07 -7.36
CA ALA A 91 -21.41 2.83 -5.91
C ALA A 91 -21.20 1.35 -5.51
N ASP A 92 -21.75 0.43 -6.31
CA ASP A 92 -21.67 -1.03 -6.18
C ASP A 92 -20.34 -1.63 -6.69
N LEU A 93 -19.60 -0.89 -7.53
CA LEU A 93 -18.32 -1.32 -8.12
C LEU A 93 -17.14 -0.48 -7.63
N LYS A 94 -17.33 0.34 -6.60
CA LYS A 94 -16.26 1.15 -6.02
C LYS A 94 -15.14 0.24 -5.49
N PRO A 95 -13.88 0.44 -5.92
CA PRO A 95 -12.75 -0.38 -5.47
C PRO A 95 -12.30 0.03 -4.06
N TYR A 96 -13.14 -0.20 -3.05
CA TYR A 96 -12.90 0.24 -1.66
C TYR A 96 -11.56 -0.25 -1.11
N ARG A 97 -11.19 -1.51 -1.40
CA ARG A 97 -9.90 -2.10 -0.97
C ARG A 97 -8.68 -1.40 -1.55
N GLN A 98 -8.75 -0.99 -2.82
CA GLN A 98 -7.68 -0.23 -3.45
C GLN A 98 -7.62 1.21 -2.91
N LYS A 99 -8.77 1.83 -2.65
CA LYS A 99 -8.82 3.15 -1.99
C LYS A 99 -8.18 3.11 -0.60
N ASP A 100 -8.47 2.07 0.19
CA ASP A 100 -7.86 1.86 1.50
C ASP A 100 -6.33 1.72 1.39
N GLY A 101 -5.85 0.81 0.52
CA GLY A 101 -4.41 0.66 0.27
C GLY A 101 -3.74 1.95 -0.23
N ALA A 102 -4.44 2.75 -1.02
CA ALA A 102 -3.97 4.06 -1.48
C ALA A 102 -3.86 5.09 -0.35
N LEU A 103 -4.82 5.13 0.57
CA LEU A 103 -4.74 5.97 1.77
C LEU A 103 -3.60 5.53 2.69
N LEU A 104 -3.42 4.22 2.87
CA LEU A 104 -2.30 3.66 3.62
C LEU A 104 -0.96 4.03 3.00
N ALA A 105 -0.83 3.97 1.67
CA ALA A 105 0.37 4.37 0.95
C ALA A 105 0.72 5.86 1.16
N ILE A 106 -0.28 6.74 1.16
CA ILE A 106 -0.08 8.16 1.47
C ILE A 106 0.34 8.35 2.93
N GLY A 107 -0.31 7.66 3.86
CA GLY A 107 0.05 7.69 5.28
C GLY A 107 1.49 7.24 5.52
N THR A 108 1.89 6.15 4.87
CA THR A 108 3.26 5.59 4.91
C THR A 108 4.30 6.61 4.43
N LEU A 109 3.97 7.42 3.42
CA LEU A 109 4.87 8.41 2.82
C LEU A 109 4.70 9.83 3.38
N CYS A 110 3.88 10.02 4.42
CA CYS A 110 3.46 11.34 4.92
C CYS A 110 4.65 12.28 5.18
N ASP A 111 5.70 11.80 5.86
CA ASP A 111 6.87 12.62 6.19
C ASP A 111 7.69 13.02 4.95
N LYS A 112 7.72 12.18 3.91
CA LYS A 112 8.39 12.50 2.65
C LYS A 112 7.58 13.47 1.81
N LEU A 113 6.26 13.30 1.76
CA LEU A 113 5.37 14.19 1.02
C LEU A 113 5.34 15.60 1.61
N LYS A 114 5.46 15.74 2.94
CA LYS A 114 5.58 17.05 3.59
C LYS A 114 6.89 17.80 3.31
N GLN A 115 7.92 17.11 2.80
CA GLN A 115 9.23 17.69 2.48
C GLN A 115 9.39 18.03 0.99
N THR A 116 8.38 17.75 0.17
CA THR A 116 8.39 17.98 -1.29
C THR A 116 7.74 19.32 -1.60
#